data_AF-M0KC39-F1
#
_entry.id   AF-M0KC39-F1
#
_cell.length_a   1.000
_cell.length_b   1.000
_cell.length_c   1.000
_cell.angle_alpha   90.00
_cell.angle_beta   90.00
_cell.angle_gamma   90.00
#
_symmetry.space_group_name_H-M   'P 1'
#
loop_
_entity.id
_entity.type
_entity.pdbx_description
1 polymer ?
#
loop_
_entity_poly.entity_id
_entity_poly.type
_entity_poly.pdbx_seq_one_letter_code
_entity_poly.pdbx_strand_id
1 'polypeptide(L)'
;MQSTQADSEIEEEHLLNFVVNSLEEELTVDLDENVEVTTETLCEVLAGASAGGTSINHVCETTDDSPHANTVRGHLTDQFELDSVEAVGDTLLQRDALATLPDRPVEVCADLHLDPYYGDEDETEALYSSQAKRGTTTFHAYATLYVRVRNKRYTLAV
;
A
#
# COMPACT_ATOMS: atom_id res chain seq x y z
N MET A 1 -13.99 18.81 37.11
CA MET A 1 -13.56 18.89 35.70
C MET A 1 -14.20 17.71 34.99
N GLN A 2 -15.19 17.96 34.15
CA GLN A 2 -15.73 16.91 33.28
C GLN A 2 -14.66 16.57 32.26
N SER A 3 -14.28 15.29 32.16
CA SER A 3 -13.47 14.82 31.05
C SER A 3 -14.31 15.01 29.79
N THR A 4 -13.85 15.82 28.86
CA THR A 4 -14.38 15.84 27.50
C THR A 4 -14.21 14.43 26.95
N GLN A 5 -15.30 13.72 26.76
CA GLN A 5 -15.32 12.45 26.04
C GLN A 5 -14.86 12.78 24.63
N ALA A 6 -13.73 12.21 24.19
CA ALA A 6 -13.31 12.33 22.80
C ALA A 6 -14.48 11.88 21.92
N ASP A 7 -14.77 12.66 20.88
CA ASP A 7 -15.85 12.34 19.96
C ASP A 7 -15.62 10.91 19.42
N SER A 8 -16.64 10.06 19.50
CA SER A 8 -16.52 8.66 19.07
C SER A 8 -16.69 8.49 17.55
N GLU A 9 -16.72 9.60 16.82
CA GLU A 9 -16.92 9.66 15.39
C GLU A 9 -15.56 9.71 14.69
N ILE A 10 -15.34 8.79 13.75
CA ILE A 10 -14.13 8.74 12.93
C ILE A 10 -14.47 9.45 11.62
N GLU A 11 -13.84 10.59 11.38
CA GLU A 11 -13.95 11.33 10.12
C GLU A 11 -12.95 10.80 9.09
N GLU A 12 -13.23 11.03 7.80
CA GLU A 12 -12.38 10.60 6.69
C GLU A 12 -10.95 11.15 6.80
N GLU A 13 -10.82 12.41 7.23
CA GLU A 13 -9.51 13.05 7.45
C GLU A 13 -8.68 12.33 8.52
N HIS A 14 -9.31 11.77 9.55
CA HIS A 14 -8.59 11.02 10.59
C HIS A 14 -8.02 9.71 10.05
N LEU A 15 -8.75 9.06 9.14
CA LEU A 15 -8.28 7.83 8.48
C LEU A 15 -7.14 8.14 7.51
N LEU A 16 -7.26 9.19 6.70
CA LEU A 16 -6.20 9.61 5.79
C LEU A 16 -4.93 9.96 6.56
N ASN A 17 -5.03 10.81 7.58
CA ASN A 17 -3.90 11.19 8.42
C ASN A 17 -3.26 9.97 9.09
N PHE A 18 -4.05 9.01 9.56
CA PHE A 18 -3.51 7.78 10.14
C PHE A 18 -2.69 6.97 9.12
N VAL A 19 -3.19 6.83 7.89
CA VAL A 19 -2.51 6.11 6.82
C VAL A 19 -1.23 6.84 6.40
N VAL A 20 -1.31 8.15 6.14
CA VAL A 20 -0.18 8.97 5.70
C VAL A 20 0.93 8.97 6.74
N ASN A 21 0.62 9.21 8.02
CA ASN A 21 1.63 9.16 9.09
C ASN A 21 2.26 7.78 9.22
N SER A 22 1.47 6.70 9.12
CA SER A 22 2.02 5.34 9.21
C SER A 22 2.94 5.01 8.04
N LEU A 23 2.62 5.50 6.84
CA LEU A 23 3.45 5.34 5.65
C LEU A 23 4.73 6.19 5.75
N GLU A 24 4.63 7.45 6.17
CA GLU A 24 5.79 8.34 6.32
C GLU A 24 6.77 7.84 7.40
N GLU A 25 6.28 7.25 8.49
CA GLU A 25 7.12 6.68 9.54
C GLU A 25 7.96 5.48 9.06
N GLU A 26 7.42 4.65 8.17
CA GLU A 26 8.06 3.39 7.77
C GLU A 26 8.68 3.45 6.36
N LEU A 27 8.17 4.27 5.44
CA LEU A 27 8.72 4.48 4.11
C LEU A 27 9.70 5.64 4.15
N THR A 28 10.99 5.31 4.12
CA THR A 28 12.04 6.31 4.00
C THR A 28 12.11 6.80 2.55
N VAL A 29 11.78 8.08 2.33
CA VAL A 29 11.96 8.74 1.03
C VAL A 29 13.01 9.83 1.19
N ASP A 30 14.13 9.68 0.49
CA ASP A 30 15.19 10.65 0.42
C ASP A 30 14.83 11.74 -0.58
N LEU A 31 14.52 12.93 -0.04
CA LEU A 31 14.23 14.13 -0.83
C LEU A 31 15.46 15.04 -0.80
N ASP A 32 15.92 15.45 -1.97
CA ASP A 32 17.03 16.41 -2.10
C ASP A 32 16.58 17.79 -1.57
N GLU A 33 17.52 18.58 -1.03
CA GLU A 33 17.24 19.90 -0.43
C GLU A 33 16.56 20.88 -1.39
N ASN A 34 16.62 20.63 -2.71
CA ASN A 34 16.05 21.48 -3.75
C ASN A 34 14.68 21.00 -4.29
N VAL A 35 14.09 19.97 -3.68
CA VAL A 35 12.82 19.39 -4.10
C VAL A 35 11.66 20.05 -3.35
N GLU A 36 10.65 20.53 -4.08
CA GLU A 36 9.48 21.21 -3.50
C GLU A 36 8.40 20.25 -2.96
N VAL A 37 8.55 18.93 -3.13
CA VAL A 37 7.60 17.94 -2.61
C VAL A 37 8.09 17.35 -1.28
N THR A 38 7.17 17.06 -0.36
CA THR A 38 7.43 16.41 0.94
C THR A 38 7.06 14.93 0.89
N THR A 39 7.60 14.13 1.82
CA THR A 39 7.26 12.70 1.95
C THR A 39 5.77 12.52 2.26
N GLU A 40 5.22 13.37 3.13
CA GLU A 40 3.78 13.46 3.42
C GLU A 40 2.95 13.59 2.14
N THR A 41 3.25 14.57 1.27
CA THR A 41 2.51 14.77 0.02
C THR A 41 2.64 13.59 -0.95
N LEU A 42 3.80 12.92 -1.00
CA LEU A 42 3.94 11.69 -1.78
C LEU A 42 3.04 10.57 -1.23
N CYS A 43 2.99 10.41 0.10
CA CYS A 43 2.16 9.42 0.78
C CYS A 43 0.66 9.72 0.61
N GLU A 44 0.24 10.99 0.64
CA GLU A 44 -1.13 11.40 0.36
C GLU A 44 -1.58 11.00 -1.04
N VAL A 45 -0.75 11.28 -2.06
CA VAL A 45 -1.05 10.90 -3.44
C VAL A 45 -1.15 9.39 -3.59
N LEU A 46 -0.25 8.63 -2.97
CA LEU A 46 -0.30 7.17 -2.94
C LEU A 46 -1.55 6.63 -2.25
N ALA A 47 -1.89 7.16 -1.07
CA ALA A 47 -3.06 6.77 -0.31
C ALA A 47 -4.35 7.07 -1.09
N GLY A 48 -4.44 8.25 -1.70
CA GLY A 48 -5.56 8.65 -2.54
C GLY A 48 -5.72 7.77 -3.78
N ALA A 49 -4.63 7.45 -4.47
CA ALA A 49 -4.66 6.59 -5.66
C ALA A 49 -5.11 5.17 -5.30
N SER A 50 -4.56 4.63 -4.20
CA SER A 50 -4.85 3.29 -3.70
C SER A 50 -6.28 3.15 -3.20
N ALA A 51 -6.75 4.08 -2.36
CA ALA A 51 -8.10 4.09 -1.82
C ALA A 51 -9.15 4.34 -2.91
N GLY A 52 -8.83 5.21 -3.88
CA GLY A 52 -9.70 5.53 -5.01
C GLY A 52 -9.71 4.48 -6.12
N GLY A 53 -8.81 3.50 -6.09
CA GLY A 53 -8.63 2.54 -7.20
C GLY A 53 -8.31 3.24 -8.52
N THR A 54 -7.56 4.34 -8.45
CA THR A 54 -7.26 5.22 -9.58
C THR A 54 -5.75 5.43 -9.72
N SER A 55 -5.33 6.15 -10.75
CA SER A 55 -3.91 6.40 -10.99
C SER A 55 -3.39 7.60 -10.22
N ILE A 56 -2.08 7.62 -9.93
CA ILE A 56 -1.35 8.81 -9.43
C ILE A 56 -1.64 10.04 -10.29
N ASN A 57 -1.69 9.87 -11.62
CA ASN A 57 -1.96 10.98 -12.54
C ASN A 57 -3.33 11.60 -12.28
N HIS A 58 -4.34 10.77 -12.05
CA HIS A 58 -5.69 11.24 -11.77
C HIS A 58 -5.73 12.02 -10.46
N VAL A 59 -5.12 11.50 -9.39
CA VAL A 59 -5.08 12.19 -8.09
C VAL A 59 -4.40 13.55 -8.21
N CYS A 60 -3.24 13.62 -8.88
CA CYS A 60 -2.53 14.88 -9.10
C CYS A 60 -3.32 15.90 -9.94
N GLU A 61 -4.19 15.44 -10.85
CA GLU A 61 -5.03 16.32 -11.67
C GLU A 61 -6.29 16.80 -10.95
N THR A 62 -6.78 16.04 -9.96
CA THR A 62 -8.06 16.31 -9.29
C THR A 62 -7.93 16.89 -7.89
N THR A 63 -6.71 16.96 -7.34
CA THR A 63 -6.45 17.49 -6.00
C THR A 63 -5.70 18.82 -6.12
N ASP A 64 -6.19 19.84 -5.43
CA ASP A 64 -5.52 21.14 -5.35
C ASP A 64 -4.16 21.02 -4.65
N ASP A 65 -3.20 21.87 -5.03
CA ASP A 65 -1.84 21.89 -4.47
C ASP A 65 -1.05 20.57 -4.59
N SER A 66 -1.49 19.64 -5.46
CA SER A 66 -0.78 18.39 -5.70
C SER A 66 0.47 18.59 -6.57
N PRO A 67 1.58 17.88 -6.31
CA PRO A 67 2.76 17.89 -7.17
C PRO A 67 2.43 17.34 -8.55
N HIS A 68 3.27 17.68 -9.53
CA HIS A 68 3.13 17.11 -10.87
C HIS A 68 3.33 15.58 -10.83
N ALA A 69 2.48 14.81 -11.52
CA ALA A 69 2.48 13.35 -11.46
C ALA A 69 3.84 12.71 -11.82
N ASN A 70 4.59 13.31 -12.74
CA ASN A 70 5.94 12.85 -13.07
C ASN A 70 6.95 13.03 -11.93
N THR A 71 6.80 14.06 -11.11
CA THR A 71 7.62 14.25 -9.90
C THR A 71 7.37 13.12 -8.93
N VAL A 72 6.10 12.82 -8.64
CA VAL A 72 5.71 11.70 -7.77
C VAL A 72 6.28 10.38 -8.31
N ARG A 73 6.02 10.07 -9.58
CA ARG A 73 6.51 8.82 -10.20
C ARG A 73 8.03 8.69 -10.20
N GLY A 74 8.76 9.80 -10.40
CA GLY A 74 10.22 9.80 -10.35
C GLY A 74 10.73 9.32 -8.99
N HIS A 75 10.26 9.95 -7.91
CA HIS A 75 10.66 9.56 -6.56
C HIS A 75 10.29 8.12 -6.21
N LEU A 76 9.10 7.66 -6.62
CA LEU A 76 8.69 6.28 -6.39
C LEU A 76 9.57 5.30 -7.18
N THR A 77 9.79 5.54 -8.46
CA THR A 77 10.55 4.60 -9.31
C THR A 77 12.01 4.50 -8.87
N ASP A 78 12.60 5.60 -8.41
CA ASP A 78 14.01 5.65 -8.04
C ASP A 78 14.31 5.07 -6.65
N GLN A 79 13.30 5.00 -5.76
CA GLN A 79 13.52 4.69 -4.33
C GLN A 79 12.72 3.49 -3.83
N PHE A 80 11.65 3.08 -4.52
CA PHE A 80 10.78 1.99 -4.08
C PHE A 80 11.21 0.68 -4.73
N GLU A 81 12.25 0.08 -4.16
CA GLU A 81 12.61 -1.31 -4.45
C GLU A 81 11.50 -2.24 -3.91
N LEU A 82 11.03 -3.18 -4.74
CA LEU A 82 9.87 -4.02 -4.43
C LEU A 82 10.00 -4.77 -3.10
N ASP A 83 11.15 -5.39 -2.87
CA ASP A 83 11.44 -6.15 -1.63
C ASP A 83 11.35 -5.27 -0.37
N SER A 84 11.78 -4.00 -0.48
CA SER A 84 11.72 -3.03 0.63
C SER A 84 10.27 -2.60 0.90
N VAL A 85 9.50 -2.36 -0.16
CA VAL A 85 8.08 -2.02 -0.05
C VAL A 85 7.28 -3.18 0.55
N GLU A 86 7.55 -4.42 0.13
CA GLU A 86 6.96 -5.63 0.70
C GLU A 86 7.26 -5.73 2.20
N ALA A 87 8.52 -5.58 2.60
CA ALA A 87 8.92 -5.66 4.01
C ALA A 87 8.26 -4.59 4.90
N VAL A 88 8.16 -3.35 4.41
CA VAL A 88 7.46 -2.26 5.11
C VAL A 88 5.96 -2.54 5.17
N GLY A 89 5.35 -2.97 4.06
CA GLY A 89 3.95 -3.33 3.99
C GLY A 89 3.58 -4.44 4.99
N ASP A 90 4.37 -5.51 5.03
CA ASP A 90 4.21 -6.61 5.98
C ASP A 90 4.31 -6.13 7.42
N THR A 91 5.26 -5.24 7.72
CA THR A 91 5.43 -4.65 9.06
C THR A 91 4.16 -3.89 9.46
N LEU A 92 3.67 -3.02 8.59
CA LEU A 92 2.45 -2.23 8.83
C LEU A 92 1.21 -3.12 8.99
N LEU A 93 1.06 -4.15 8.16
CA LEU A 93 -0.05 -5.11 8.23
C LEU A 93 -0.04 -5.92 9.53
N GLN A 94 1.15 -6.28 10.02
CA GLN A 94 1.30 -7.09 11.23
C GLN A 94 1.20 -6.29 12.52
N ARG A 95 1.66 -5.02 12.54
CA ARG A 95 1.83 -4.18 13.75
C ARG A 95 0.65 -4.27 14.71
N ASP A 96 -0.56 -4.01 14.21
CA ASP A 96 -1.78 -4.01 15.03
C ASP A 96 -2.56 -5.33 14.96
N ALA A 97 -2.35 -6.12 13.89
CA ALA A 97 -3.02 -7.39 13.71
C ALA A 97 -2.55 -8.44 14.72
N LEU A 98 -1.23 -8.52 14.99
CA LEU A 98 -0.64 -9.51 15.88
C LEU A 98 -1.18 -9.41 17.31
N ALA A 99 -1.41 -8.19 17.81
CA ALA A 99 -1.99 -7.95 19.13
C ALA A 99 -3.43 -8.47 19.27
N THR A 100 -4.13 -8.65 18.14
CA THR A 100 -5.49 -9.21 18.11
C THR A 100 -5.50 -10.74 18.10
N LEU A 101 -4.37 -11.38 17.77
CA LEU A 101 -4.29 -12.83 17.66
C LEU A 101 -4.28 -13.49 19.05
N PRO A 102 -4.91 -14.67 19.20
CA PRO A 102 -4.84 -15.41 20.45
C PRO A 102 -3.44 -16.01 20.64
N ASP A 103 -3.05 -16.22 21.91
CA ASP A 103 -1.79 -16.89 22.27
C ASP A 103 -1.90 -18.42 22.08
N ARG A 104 -2.09 -18.83 20.82
CA ARG A 104 -2.15 -20.22 20.34
C ARG A 104 -2.00 -20.24 18.82
N PRO A 105 -1.66 -21.40 18.21
CA PRO A 105 -1.67 -21.53 16.76
C PRO A 105 -3.01 -21.11 16.15
N VAL A 106 -2.93 -20.33 15.07
CA VAL A 106 -4.07 -19.86 14.28
C VAL A 106 -4.02 -20.45 12.89
N GLU A 107 -5.19 -20.68 12.30
CA GLU A 107 -5.29 -21.05 10.89
C GLU A 107 -5.05 -19.80 10.04
N VAL A 108 -4.05 -19.89 9.17
CA VAL A 108 -3.72 -18.87 8.17
C VAL A 108 -4.08 -19.44 6.81
N CYS A 109 -4.61 -18.58 5.96
CA CYS A 109 -4.89 -18.92 4.58
C CYS A 109 -4.03 -18.07 3.66
N ALA A 110 -3.58 -18.66 2.57
CA ALA A 110 -2.88 -17.98 1.50
C ALA A 110 -3.81 -17.85 0.29
N ASP A 111 -3.78 -16.69 -0.36
CA ASP A 111 -4.44 -16.48 -1.65
C ASP A 111 -3.43 -15.96 -2.66
N LEU A 112 -3.41 -16.57 -3.85
CA LEU A 112 -2.49 -16.21 -4.93
C LEU A 112 -3.22 -15.34 -5.95
N HIS A 113 -2.78 -14.10 -6.08
CA HIS A 113 -3.30 -13.14 -7.04
C HIS A 113 -2.47 -13.22 -8.32
N LEU A 114 -3.17 -13.19 -9.46
CA LEU A 114 -2.56 -13.25 -10.80
C LEU A 114 -3.09 -12.10 -11.64
N ASP A 115 -2.28 -11.07 -11.81
CA ASP A 115 -2.59 -9.93 -12.65
C ASP A 115 -2.03 -10.13 -14.07
N PRO A 116 -2.89 -10.22 -15.10
CA PRO A 116 -2.48 -10.46 -16.47
C PRO A 116 -1.44 -9.43 -16.96
N TYR A 117 -0.33 -9.92 -17.47
CA TYR A 117 0.71 -9.10 -18.09
C TYR A 117 0.67 -9.24 -19.62
N TYR A 118 0.83 -8.10 -20.31
CA TYR A 118 0.77 -7.99 -21.78
C TYR A 118 1.91 -7.14 -22.36
N GLY A 119 2.87 -6.71 -21.53
CA GLY A 119 4.02 -5.94 -21.98
C GLY A 119 5.13 -6.83 -22.51
N ASP A 120 6.34 -6.28 -22.57
CA ASP A 120 7.52 -7.04 -22.99
C ASP A 120 8.01 -7.93 -21.84
N GLU A 121 8.03 -9.24 -22.07
CA GLU A 121 8.47 -10.25 -21.10
C GLU A 121 10.00 -10.28 -20.96
N ASP A 122 10.74 -9.86 -22.00
CA ASP A 122 12.20 -9.84 -21.98
C ASP A 122 12.75 -8.66 -21.16
N GLU A 123 11.95 -7.60 -20.99
CA GLU A 123 12.31 -6.39 -20.22
C GLU A 123 11.73 -6.39 -18.79
N THR A 124 11.01 -7.44 -18.40
CA THR A 124 10.29 -7.49 -17.11
C THR A 124 10.66 -8.72 -16.30
N GLU A 125 11.24 -8.48 -15.14
CA GLU A 125 11.61 -9.53 -14.20
C GLU A 125 10.42 -10.04 -13.37
N ALA A 126 10.61 -11.16 -12.67
CA ALA A 126 9.65 -11.73 -11.73
C ALA A 126 8.24 -12.07 -12.30
N LEU A 127 8.15 -12.33 -13.60
CA LEU A 127 6.90 -12.78 -14.22
C LEU A 127 6.61 -14.25 -13.90
N TYR A 128 5.34 -14.53 -13.59
CA TYR A 128 4.84 -15.86 -13.32
C TYR A 128 4.08 -16.42 -14.52
N SER A 129 4.45 -17.63 -14.95
CA SER A 129 3.73 -18.35 -16.00
C SER A 129 2.69 -19.31 -15.43
N SER A 130 1.46 -19.24 -15.94
CA SER A 130 0.34 -20.12 -15.55
C SER A 130 -0.41 -20.67 -16.76
N GLN A 131 -1.47 -21.45 -16.48
CA GLN A 131 -2.49 -21.77 -17.48
C GLN A 131 -3.09 -20.48 -18.03
N ALA A 132 -3.53 -20.50 -19.29
CA ALA A 132 -4.11 -19.34 -19.95
C ALA A 132 -5.32 -18.80 -19.16
N LYS A 133 -5.26 -17.54 -18.76
CA LYS A 133 -6.35 -16.81 -18.10
C LYS A 133 -6.43 -15.41 -18.70
N ARG A 134 -7.64 -14.91 -18.93
CA ARG A 134 -7.89 -13.57 -19.48
C ARG A 134 -7.13 -13.25 -20.79
N GLY A 135 -6.66 -14.25 -21.53
CA GLY A 135 -5.96 -14.06 -22.81
C GLY A 135 -4.43 -14.04 -22.74
N THR A 136 -3.83 -14.29 -21.59
CA THR A 136 -2.37 -14.43 -21.42
C THR A 136 -2.03 -15.65 -20.57
N THR A 137 -0.79 -16.11 -20.67
CA THR A 137 -0.17 -17.11 -19.77
C THR A 137 0.79 -16.48 -18.78
N THR A 138 1.00 -15.18 -18.87
CA THR A 138 2.05 -14.43 -18.16
C THR A 138 1.39 -13.43 -17.21
N PHE A 139 1.85 -13.40 -15.96
CA PHE A 139 1.22 -12.64 -14.88
C PHE A 139 2.27 -12.01 -13.96
N HIS A 140 1.94 -10.85 -13.41
CA HIS A 140 2.48 -10.49 -12.10
C HIS A 140 1.74 -11.33 -11.04
N ALA A 141 2.49 -11.97 -10.15
CA ALA A 141 1.92 -12.83 -9.12
C ALA A 141 2.40 -12.39 -7.74
N TYR A 142 1.46 -12.32 -6.80
CA TYR A 142 1.73 -12.00 -5.40
C TYR A 142 0.77 -12.80 -4.50
N ALA A 143 1.12 -13.01 -3.24
CA ALA A 143 0.46 -13.98 -2.38
C ALA A 143 0.11 -13.39 -1.02
N THR A 144 -1.17 -13.07 -0.83
CA THR A 144 -1.61 -12.52 0.46
C THR A 144 -1.83 -13.61 1.50
N LEU A 145 -1.30 -13.40 2.72
CA LEU A 145 -1.59 -14.23 3.89
C LEU A 145 -2.66 -13.55 4.76
N TYR A 146 -3.69 -14.30 5.16
CA TYR A 146 -4.74 -13.80 6.03
C TYR A 146 -5.09 -14.75 7.17
N VAL A 147 -5.47 -14.17 8.30
CA VAL A 147 -5.97 -14.87 9.49
C VAL A 147 -7.36 -14.38 9.85
N ARG A 148 -8.21 -15.28 10.36
CA ARG A 148 -9.55 -14.95 10.84
C ARG A 148 -9.64 -15.07 12.35
N VAL A 149 -9.88 -13.95 13.03
CA VAL A 149 -10.08 -13.90 14.49
C VAL A 149 -11.40 -13.19 14.80
N ARG A 150 -12.24 -13.82 15.62
CA ARG A 150 -13.55 -13.27 16.06
C ARG A 150 -14.40 -12.75 14.88
N ASN A 151 -14.47 -13.54 13.81
CA ASN A 151 -15.20 -13.20 12.58
C ASN A 151 -14.67 -11.98 11.80
N LYS A 152 -13.46 -11.50 12.11
CA LYS A 152 -12.74 -10.46 11.37
C LYS A 152 -11.54 -11.05 10.64
N ARG A 153 -11.29 -10.58 9.41
CA ARG A 153 -10.12 -10.97 8.60
C ARG A 153 -9.03 -9.93 8.80
N TYR A 154 -7.81 -10.39 9.04
CA TYR A 154 -6.60 -9.57 9.09
C TYR A 154 -5.64 -10.08 8.01
N THR A 155 -5.10 -9.17 7.21
CA THR A 155 -3.99 -9.47 6.30
C THR A 155 -2.69 -9.39 7.10
N LEU A 156 -1.79 -10.35 6.88
CA LEU A 156 -0.52 -10.48 7.61
C LEU A 156 0.70 -10.28 6.71
N ALA A 157 0.58 -10.60 5.42
CA ALA A 157 1.65 -10.41 4.44
C ALA A 157 1.08 -10.36 3.02
N VAL A 158 1.87 -9.89 2.05
CA VAL A 158 1.55 -9.82 0.61
C VAL A 158 2.60 -10.50 -0.27
#